data_AF-A0A2N3VNX3-F1
#
_entry.id   AF-A0A2N3VNX3-F1
#
_cell.length_a   1.000
_cell.length_b   1.000
_cell.length_c   1.000
_cell.angle_alpha   90.00
_cell.angle_beta   90.00
_cell.angle_gamma   90.00
#
_symmetry.space_group_name_H-M   'P 1'
#
loop_
_entity.id
_entity.type
_entity.pdbx_description
1 polymer ?
#
loop_
_entity_poly.entity_id
_entity_poly.type
_entity_poly.pdbx_seq_one_letter_code
_entity_poly.pdbx_strand_id
1 'polypeptide(L)'
;MRRQWWVAQATTVALLTGGGVLAAGAAPAWADAPLSAAATEQSADPAAALKAAAAQSARDYVHSIAVSKLPAELRVSAWNALRSTRGDEAIAEWMAPGGGYAYAKQRLKDSRAQNRSFCERVVATHTTQFSPAVRAAAEKALKGSDADRAAFVKSGYAQAQKRDRDSREADVRHRLEVASSDREFVAALARNAPGEQVRVAAQWALRPGAADADITEFYGYGWATGGSLDLEAYRLHVSDAETARRAALSQLITKAAVAEEAVKGAADAAKARAEAEAAWKAVSEHAGSAQKAWLAEQEAAAAQAENWRSVAKAAKESANGLWKGIGDPAEANQTSWAEEQAGAAASAGFWKDMFERAQEAESRVKG
;
A
#
# COMPACT_ATOMS: atom_id res chain seq x y z
N MET A 1 -46.70 -23.69 -14.36
CA MET A 1 -46.30 -23.83 -15.79
C MET A 1 -44.88 -23.27 -15.90
N ARG A 2 -43.80 -24.09 -15.92
CA ARG A 2 -43.04 -24.59 -17.10
C ARG A 2 -42.72 -23.44 -18.10
N ARG A 3 -41.49 -23.04 -18.47
CA ARG A 3 -40.16 -23.66 -18.74
C ARG A 3 -39.08 -22.52 -18.74
N GLN A 4 -37.85 -22.67 -18.21
CA GLN A 4 -36.59 -23.16 -18.88
C GLN A 4 -36.16 -22.28 -20.09
N TRP A 5 -34.93 -21.73 -20.30
CA TRP A 5 -33.53 -22.20 -20.14
C TRP A 5 -32.44 -21.08 -20.32
N TRP A 6 -31.26 -21.29 -19.71
CA TRP A 6 -29.80 -21.06 -20.04
C TRP A 6 -29.31 -19.91 -20.98
N VAL A 7 -28.07 -19.39 -20.96
CA VAL A 7 -26.72 -20.02 -21.04
C VAL A 7 -25.60 -19.01 -20.67
N ALA A 8 -24.53 -19.52 -20.05
CA ALA A 8 -23.24 -18.88 -19.75
C ALA A 8 -22.29 -18.82 -20.98
N GLN A 9 -21.46 -17.78 -21.09
CA GLN A 9 -20.37 -17.74 -22.07
C GLN A 9 -19.03 -18.09 -21.42
N ALA A 10 -18.38 -19.13 -21.98
CA ALA A 10 -17.00 -19.51 -21.76
C ALA A 10 -16.11 -18.85 -22.81
N THR A 11 -14.92 -18.39 -22.41
CA THR A 11 -13.91 -17.81 -23.29
C THR A 11 -12.89 -18.88 -23.67
N THR A 12 -12.80 -19.17 -24.96
CA THR A 12 -11.86 -20.12 -25.57
C THR A 12 -10.52 -19.44 -25.87
N VAL A 13 -9.42 -20.08 -25.46
CA VAL A 13 -8.05 -19.77 -25.84
C VAL A 13 -7.78 -20.40 -27.22
N ALA A 14 -7.27 -19.63 -28.17
CA ALA A 14 -6.81 -20.13 -29.47
C ALA A 14 -5.28 -20.06 -29.56
N LEU A 15 -4.67 -21.24 -29.61
CA LEU A 15 -3.30 -21.50 -30.08
C LEU A 15 -3.29 -21.45 -31.62
N LEU A 16 -2.30 -20.79 -32.21
CA LEU A 16 -2.02 -20.84 -33.65
C LEU A 16 -0.57 -21.27 -33.87
N THR A 17 -0.42 -22.49 -34.36
CA THR A 17 0.81 -23.09 -34.89
C THR A 17 0.66 -23.33 -36.40
N GLY A 18 1.66 -22.96 -37.18
CA GLY A 18 2.09 -23.72 -38.37
C GLY A 18 1.94 -23.08 -39.75
N GLY A 19 3.09 -22.73 -40.35
CA GLY A 19 3.54 -23.28 -41.65
C GLY A 19 3.26 -22.48 -42.94
N GLY A 20 4.33 -22.12 -43.67
CA GLY A 20 4.23 -21.67 -45.06
C GLY A 20 5.53 -21.15 -45.74
N VAL A 21 6.31 -22.08 -46.29
CA VAL A 21 7.10 -22.09 -47.56
C VAL A 21 8.09 -20.95 -47.95
N LEU A 22 9.31 -21.42 -48.23
CA LEU A 22 10.46 -20.95 -49.02
C LEU A 22 10.22 -19.95 -50.18
N ALA A 23 11.09 -18.94 -50.28
CA ALA A 23 11.55 -18.37 -51.54
C ALA A 23 12.99 -17.84 -51.41
N ALA A 24 13.86 -18.26 -52.34
CA ALA A 24 15.24 -17.85 -52.51
C ALA A 24 15.36 -16.45 -53.14
N GLY A 25 16.43 -15.73 -52.84
CA GLY A 25 16.76 -14.49 -53.56
C GLY A 25 17.99 -13.74 -53.04
N ALA A 26 19.11 -13.95 -53.74
CA ALA A 26 20.21 -13.02 -54.02
C ALA A 26 20.71 -12.03 -52.93
N ALA A 27 21.99 -12.17 -52.58
CA ALA A 27 22.80 -11.08 -52.05
C ALA A 27 23.04 -9.98 -53.10
N PRO A 28 23.22 -8.73 -52.65
CA PRO A 28 24.36 -7.96 -53.12
C PRO A 28 25.19 -7.38 -51.97
N ALA A 29 26.48 -7.27 -52.28
CA ALA A 29 27.53 -6.66 -51.47
C ALA A 29 27.42 -5.12 -51.39
N TRP A 30 28.36 -4.53 -50.64
CA TRP A 30 28.74 -3.10 -50.50
C TRP A 30 28.05 -2.31 -49.37
N ALA A 31 28.77 -2.08 -48.28
CA ALA A 31 29.14 -0.72 -47.84
C ALA A 31 30.07 -0.78 -46.61
N ASP A 32 31.28 -0.26 -46.80
CA ASP A 32 32.23 0.12 -45.75
C ASP A 32 31.71 1.29 -44.89
N ALA A 33 32.11 1.25 -43.61
CA ALA A 33 32.23 2.34 -42.62
C ALA A 33 30.95 2.90 -41.96
N PRO A 34 31.00 3.39 -40.70
CA PRO A 34 32.20 3.80 -39.95
C PRO A 34 32.45 3.07 -38.62
N LEU A 35 33.74 3.15 -38.25
CA LEU A 35 34.33 2.97 -36.94
C LEU A 35 33.34 3.24 -35.79
N SER A 36 33.17 2.23 -34.92
CA SER A 36 32.65 2.40 -33.58
C SER A 36 33.35 3.59 -32.94
N ALA A 37 32.61 4.68 -32.75
CA ALA A 37 32.95 5.69 -31.78
C ALA A 37 33.12 4.94 -30.46
N ALA A 38 34.35 4.90 -29.95
CA ALA A 38 34.61 4.57 -28.57
C ALA A 38 33.64 5.42 -27.75
N ALA A 39 32.66 4.76 -27.13
CA ALA A 39 31.88 5.34 -26.06
C ALA A 39 32.94 5.85 -25.09
N THR A 40 33.10 7.16 -25.04
CA THR A 40 33.81 7.81 -23.97
C THR A 40 33.07 7.35 -22.73
N GLU A 41 33.70 6.48 -21.95
CA GLU A 41 33.35 6.24 -20.55
C GLU A 41 33.54 7.60 -19.87
N GLN A 42 32.53 8.45 -20.04
CA GLN A 42 32.41 9.70 -19.35
C GLN A 42 32.28 9.27 -17.90
N SER A 43 33.41 9.35 -17.18
CA SER A 43 33.50 9.15 -15.74
C SER A 43 32.42 10.02 -15.13
N ALA A 44 31.26 9.41 -14.87
CA ALA A 44 30.14 10.09 -14.28
C ALA A 44 30.58 10.45 -12.88
N ASP A 45 30.53 11.73 -12.53
CA ASP A 45 30.73 12.18 -11.15
C ASP A 45 29.88 11.28 -10.23
N PRO A 46 30.50 10.44 -9.38
CA PRO A 46 29.76 9.47 -8.59
C PRO A 46 28.76 10.13 -7.64
N ALA A 47 29.04 11.35 -7.17
CA ALA A 47 28.10 12.13 -6.36
C ALA A 47 26.87 12.52 -7.18
N ALA A 48 27.06 12.94 -8.44
CA ALA A 48 25.97 13.20 -9.37
C ALA A 48 25.17 11.92 -9.70
N ALA A 49 25.84 10.79 -9.86
CA ALA A 49 25.19 9.49 -10.10
C ALA A 49 24.30 9.08 -8.91
N LEU A 50 24.78 9.26 -7.67
CA LEU A 50 23.99 8.97 -6.47
C LEU A 50 22.80 9.91 -6.33
N LYS A 51 22.99 11.20 -6.61
CA LYS A 51 21.91 12.19 -6.62
C LYS A 51 20.84 11.83 -7.65
N ALA A 52 21.24 11.41 -8.86
CA ALA A 52 20.32 10.96 -9.90
C ALA A 52 19.57 9.68 -9.49
N ALA A 53 20.25 8.71 -8.86
CA ALA A 53 19.63 7.50 -8.34
C ALA A 53 18.58 7.81 -7.24
N ALA A 54 18.90 8.71 -6.32
CA ALA A 54 17.96 9.16 -5.29
C ALA A 54 16.74 9.88 -5.89
N ALA A 55 16.94 10.73 -6.90
CA ALA A 55 15.86 11.41 -7.60
C ALA A 55 14.96 10.42 -8.36
N GLN A 56 15.53 9.46 -9.09
CA GLN A 56 14.77 8.41 -9.77
C GLN A 56 13.96 7.58 -8.77
N SER A 57 14.57 7.17 -7.66
CA SER A 57 13.87 6.39 -6.65
C SER A 57 12.76 7.21 -5.97
N ALA A 58 12.94 8.52 -5.77
CA ALA A 58 11.87 9.41 -5.33
C ALA A 58 10.72 9.45 -6.34
N ARG A 59 10.99 9.57 -7.65
CA ARG A 59 9.97 9.48 -8.71
C ARG A 59 9.20 8.16 -8.65
N ASP A 60 9.90 7.03 -8.57
CA ASP A 60 9.30 5.70 -8.54
C ASP A 60 8.41 5.52 -7.31
N TYR A 61 8.84 6.07 -6.17
CA TYR A 61 8.07 6.05 -4.94
C TYR A 61 6.82 6.94 -5.00
N VAL A 62 6.92 8.16 -5.52
CA VAL A 62 5.73 9.01 -5.72
C VAL A 62 4.76 8.35 -6.71
N HIS A 63 5.28 7.71 -7.76
CA HIS A 63 4.48 6.93 -8.68
C HIS A 63 3.78 5.75 -8.00
N SER A 64 4.48 5.02 -7.12
CA SER A 64 3.87 3.92 -6.36
C SER A 64 2.71 4.42 -5.49
N ILE A 65 2.86 5.58 -4.82
CA ILE A 65 1.77 6.23 -4.09
C ILE A 65 0.61 6.54 -5.04
N ALA A 66 0.87 7.12 -6.21
CA ALA A 66 -0.14 7.54 -7.18
C ALA A 66 -1.02 6.38 -7.71
N VAL A 67 -0.46 5.16 -7.80
CA VAL A 67 -1.16 3.94 -8.26
C VAL A 67 -1.60 3.01 -7.12
N SER A 68 -1.27 3.34 -5.86
CA SER A 68 -1.57 2.50 -4.70
C SER A 68 -3.06 2.43 -4.34
N LYS A 69 -3.36 1.70 -3.26
CA LYS A 69 -4.67 1.66 -2.59
C LYS A 69 -4.78 2.70 -1.45
N LEU A 70 -3.90 3.70 -1.38
CA LEU A 70 -3.99 4.80 -0.42
C LEU A 70 -5.22 5.70 -0.69
N PRO A 71 -5.63 6.52 0.30
CA PRO A 71 -6.68 7.52 0.12
C PRO A 71 -6.49 8.39 -1.13
N ALA A 72 -7.61 8.71 -1.79
CA ALA A 72 -7.61 9.35 -3.11
C ALA A 72 -6.90 10.71 -3.11
N GLU A 73 -6.97 11.46 -2.01
CA GLU A 73 -6.32 12.75 -1.84
C GLU A 73 -4.80 12.64 -1.97
N LEU A 74 -4.21 11.59 -1.40
CA LEU A 74 -2.78 11.29 -1.53
C LEU A 74 -2.43 10.90 -2.97
N ARG A 75 -3.22 10.01 -3.57
CA ARG A 75 -2.97 9.53 -4.94
C ARG A 75 -3.05 10.65 -5.98
N VAL A 76 -4.08 11.49 -5.88
CA VAL A 76 -4.24 12.65 -6.78
C VAL A 76 -3.12 13.67 -6.55
N SER A 77 -2.74 13.92 -5.30
CA SER A 77 -1.63 14.84 -5.00
C SER A 77 -0.30 14.33 -5.58
N ALA A 78 -0.03 13.03 -5.48
CA ALA A 78 1.13 12.39 -6.09
C ALA A 78 1.13 12.50 -7.62
N TRP A 79 -0.02 12.27 -8.28
CA TRP A 79 -0.16 12.49 -9.73
C TRP A 79 0.12 13.94 -10.15
N ASN A 80 -0.31 14.91 -9.34
CA ASN A 80 -0.04 16.32 -9.62
C ASN A 80 1.45 16.65 -9.51
N ALA A 81 2.16 16.08 -8.53
CA ALA A 81 3.61 16.23 -8.43
C ALA A 81 4.33 15.63 -9.64
N LEU A 82 3.95 14.40 -10.06
CA LEU A 82 4.54 13.71 -11.21
C LEU A 82 4.28 14.39 -12.55
N ARG A 83 3.14 15.07 -12.71
CA ARG A 83 2.77 15.78 -13.95
C ARG A 83 3.24 17.23 -13.99
N SER A 84 3.87 17.71 -12.91
CA SER A 84 4.39 19.07 -12.85
C SER A 84 5.50 19.27 -13.88
N THR A 85 5.47 20.39 -14.60
CA THR A 85 6.55 20.78 -15.53
C THR A 85 7.87 21.08 -14.84
N ARG A 86 7.86 21.20 -13.50
CA ARG A 86 9.05 21.39 -12.66
C ARG A 86 9.83 20.10 -12.39
N GLY A 87 9.30 18.94 -12.81
CA GLY A 87 9.97 17.65 -12.67
C GLY A 87 10.35 17.32 -11.24
N ASP A 88 11.63 17.00 -11.02
CA ASP A 88 12.16 16.53 -9.73
C ASP A 88 12.02 17.54 -8.60
N GLU A 89 12.00 18.84 -8.90
CA GLU A 89 11.78 19.87 -7.89
C GLU A 89 10.39 19.77 -7.27
N ALA A 90 9.36 19.54 -8.09
CA ALA A 90 7.99 19.37 -7.60
C ALA A 90 7.85 18.10 -6.74
N ILE A 91 8.61 17.06 -7.05
CA ILE A 91 8.63 15.82 -6.26
C ILE A 91 9.36 16.05 -4.94
N ALA A 92 10.51 16.72 -4.96
CA ALA A 92 11.24 17.08 -3.74
C ALA A 92 10.39 17.96 -2.81
N GLU A 93 9.69 18.97 -3.34
CA GLU A 93 8.76 19.81 -2.57
C GLU A 93 7.55 19.03 -2.06
N TRP A 94 7.03 18.10 -2.84
CA TRP A 94 5.92 17.26 -2.42
C TRP A 94 6.30 16.37 -1.23
N MET A 95 7.52 15.82 -1.23
CA MET A 95 8.05 14.96 -0.17
C MET A 95 8.61 15.72 1.03
N ALA A 96 8.96 17.00 0.87
CA ALA A 96 9.56 17.79 1.93
C ALA A 96 8.66 17.88 3.18
N PRO A 97 9.22 18.08 4.39
CA PRO A 97 8.44 18.33 5.59
C PRO A 97 7.48 19.52 5.39
N GLY A 98 6.19 19.32 5.67
CA GLY A 98 5.15 20.33 5.42
C GLY A 98 4.76 20.52 3.95
N GLY A 99 5.33 19.73 3.04
CA GLY A 99 5.08 19.76 1.61
C GLY A 99 3.75 19.14 1.18
N GLY A 100 3.66 18.82 -0.11
CA GLY A 100 2.43 18.33 -0.75
C GLY A 100 1.86 17.05 -0.13
N TYR A 101 2.70 16.10 0.28
CA TYR A 101 2.28 14.89 0.97
C TYR A 101 1.62 15.21 2.32
N ALA A 102 2.28 16.02 3.14
CA ALA A 102 1.76 16.44 4.45
C ALA A 102 0.45 17.23 4.32
N TYR A 103 0.36 18.11 3.33
CA TYR A 103 -0.88 18.85 3.02
C TYR A 103 -2.02 17.92 2.58
N ALA A 104 -1.73 16.96 1.70
CA ALA A 104 -2.72 15.97 1.27
C ALA A 104 -3.22 15.09 2.43
N LYS A 105 -2.34 14.72 3.36
CA LYS A 105 -2.75 14.05 4.61
C LYS A 105 -3.66 14.90 5.48
N GLN A 106 -3.37 16.19 5.62
CA GLN A 106 -4.21 17.07 6.42
C GLN A 106 -5.64 17.13 5.84
N ARG A 107 -5.78 17.08 4.52
CA ARG A 107 -7.08 17.00 3.85
C ARG A 107 -7.84 15.69 4.07
N LEU A 108 -7.17 14.61 4.48
CA LEU A 108 -7.87 13.38 4.89
C LEU A 108 -8.73 13.58 6.14
N LYS A 109 -8.47 14.66 6.90
CA LYS A 109 -9.31 15.05 8.04
C LYS A 109 -10.55 15.84 7.63
N ASP A 110 -10.67 16.22 6.36
CA ASP A 110 -11.87 16.89 5.85
C ASP A 110 -13.05 15.91 5.91
N SER A 111 -14.16 16.34 6.49
CA SER A 111 -15.36 15.51 6.66
C SER A 111 -15.87 14.91 5.35
N ARG A 112 -15.68 15.60 4.22
CA ARG A 112 -16.06 15.09 2.89
C ARG A 112 -15.25 13.86 2.48
N ALA A 113 -13.94 13.90 2.67
CA ALA A 113 -13.04 12.79 2.39
C ALA A 113 -13.38 11.61 3.30
N GLN A 114 -13.50 11.87 4.61
CA GLN A 114 -13.87 10.85 5.60
C GLN A 114 -15.22 10.18 5.30
N ASN A 115 -16.24 10.98 4.95
CA ASN A 115 -17.56 10.45 4.63
C ASN A 115 -17.53 9.59 3.36
N ARG A 116 -16.77 9.98 2.34
CA ARG A 116 -16.58 9.15 1.13
C ARG A 116 -15.87 7.85 1.49
N SER A 117 -14.72 7.89 2.17
CA SER A 117 -13.96 6.70 2.54
C SER A 117 -14.77 5.75 3.41
N PHE A 118 -15.59 6.28 4.32
CA PHE A 118 -16.54 5.46 5.10
C PHE A 118 -17.53 4.74 4.20
N CYS A 119 -18.18 5.44 3.26
CA CYS A 119 -19.13 4.83 2.33
C CYS A 119 -18.45 3.77 1.43
N GLU A 120 -17.26 4.04 0.89
CA GLU A 120 -16.49 3.10 0.06
C GLU A 120 -16.16 1.82 0.85
N ARG A 121 -15.72 1.97 2.10
CA ARG A 121 -15.43 0.83 2.98
C ARG A 121 -16.67 0.02 3.26
N VAL A 122 -17.79 0.66 3.60
CA VAL A 122 -19.06 -0.04 3.83
C VAL A 122 -19.48 -0.86 2.60
N VAL A 123 -19.32 -0.32 1.38
CA VAL A 123 -19.58 -1.10 0.16
C VAL A 123 -18.58 -2.26 0.00
N ALA A 124 -17.33 -2.10 0.39
CA ALA A 124 -16.34 -3.17 0.30
C ALA A 124 -16.58 -4.30 1.31
N THR A 125 -17.05 -3.98 2.53
CA THR A 125 -17.08 -4.94 3.65
C THR A 125 -18.47 -5.49 3.96
N HIS A 126 -19.54 -4.81 3.57
CA HIS A 126 -20.91 -5.27 3.77
C HIS A 126 -21.39 -6.06 2.55
N THR A 127 -21.49 -7.38 2.71
CA THR A 127 -21.91 -8.28 1.63
C THR A 127 -23.41 -8.16 1.37
N THR A 128 -23.84 -8.44 0.13
CA THR A 128 -25.27 -8.50 -0.22
C THR A 128 -26.01 -9.62 0.48
N GLN A 129 -25.29 -10.67 0.90
CA GLN A 129 -25.87 -11.79 1.63
C GLN A 129 -26.14 -11.45 3.10
N PHE A 130 -25.25 -10.69 3.75
CA PHE A 130 -25.34 -10.42 5.17
C PHE A 130 -25.97 -9.07 5.51
N SER A 131 -25.66 -8.01 4.76
CA SER A 131 -26.11 -6.64 5.03
C SER A 131 -26.54 -5.89 3.76
N PRO A 132 -27.57 -6.41 3.05
CA PRO A 132 -28.03 -5.84 1.79
C PRO A 132 -28.53 -4.40 1.92
N ALA A 133 -29.24 -4.05 2.99
CA ALA A 133 -29.77 -2.68 3.15
C ALA A 133 -28.65 -1.68 3.42
N VAL A 134 -27.68 -2.03 4.27
CA VAL A 134 -26.50 -1.19 4.53
C VAL A 134 -25.70 -0.97 3.26
N ARG A 135 -25.38 -2.05 2.52
CA ARG A 135 -24.63 -1.96 1.27
C ARG A 135 -25.34 -1.08 0.25
N ALA A 136 -26.63 -1.32 0.01
CA ALA A 136 -27.42 -0.54 -0.95
C ALA A 136 -27.51 0.94 -0.57
N ALA A 137 -27.64 1.25 0.72
CA ALA A 137 -27.65 2.63 1.22
C ALA A 137 -26.30 3.33 1.02
N ALA A 138 -25.19 2.63 1.26
CA ALA A 138 -23.85 3.15 1.01
C ALA A 138 -23.59 3.36 -0.50
N GLU A 139 -23.97 2.42 -1.37
CA GLU A 139 -23.86 2.56 -2.83
C GLU A 139 -24.67 3.76 -3.35
N LYS A 140 -25.87 3.98 -2.79
CA LYS A 140 -26.68 5.17 -3.12
C LYS A 140 -25.98 6.46 -2.69
N ALA A 141 -25.41 6.49 -1.47
CA ALA A 141 -24.69 7.66 -0.95
C ALA A 141 -23.43 7.97 -1.78
N LEU A 142 -22.71 6.94 -2.25
CA LEU A 142 -21.53 7.12 -3.12
C LEU A 142 -21.87 7.73 -4.48
N LYS A 143 -22.99 7.30 -5.08
CA LYS A 143 -23.49 7.85 -6.35
C LYS A 143 -24.07 9.27 -6.21
N GLY A 144 -24.35 9.70 -4.98
CA GLY A 144 -24.92 11.00 -4.66
C GLY A 144 -23.88 12.11 -4.41
N SER A 145 -24.37 13.20 -3.85
CA SER A 145 -23.62 14.39 -3.45
C SER A 145 -22.84 14.21 -2.13
N ASP A 146 -22.02 15.20 -1.77
CA ASP A 146 -21.39 15.24 -0.43
C ASP A 146 -22.42 15.26 0.71
N ALA A 147 -23.58 15.88 0.47
CA ALA A 147 -24.67 15.91 1.42
C ALA A 147 -25.30 14.53 1.62
N ASP A 148 -25.42 13.73 0.55
CA ASP A 148 -25.94 12.36 0.63
C ASP A 148 -25.00 11.45 1.45
N ARG A 149 -23.69 11.59 1.24
CA ARG A 149 -22.67 10.90 2.05
C ARG A 149 -22.75 11.30 3.52
N ALA A 150 -22.86 12.59 3.80
CA ALA A 150 -22.98 13.09 5.17
C ALA A 150 -24.28 12.60 5.85
N ALA A 151 -25.41 12.58 5.14
CA ALA A 151 -26.67 12.07 5.65
C ALA A 151 -26.60 10.56 5.95
N PHE A 152 -25.92 9.79 5.09
CA PHE A 152 -25.67 8.38 5.33
C PHE A 152 -24.84 8.14 6.60
N VAL A 153 -23.71 8.85 6.75
CA VAL A 153 -22.84 8.75 7.94
C VAL A 153 -23.59 9.14 9.21
N LYS A 154 -24.35 10.25 9.16
CA LYS A 154 -25.04 10.80 10.33
C LYS A 154 -26.11 9.87 10.89
N SER A 155 -26.89 9.23 10.01
CA SER A 155 -28.01 8.38 10.45
C SER A 155 -28.37 7.24 9.51
N GLY A 156 -28.10 7.37 8.21
CA GLY A 156 -28.47 6.35 7.22
C GLY A 156 -27.82 4.98 7.48
N TYR A 157 -26.57 4.94 7.96
CA TYR A 157 -25.87 3.70 8.30
C TYR A 157 -26.60 2.93 9.40
N ALA A 158 -26.83 3.57 10.56
CA ALA A 158 -27.52 2.95 11.69
C ALA A 158 -28.96 2.52 11.34
N GLN A 159 -29.68 3.32 10.55
CA GLN A 159 -31.02 2.97 10.08
C GLN A 159 -31.01 1.76 9.13
N ALA A 160 -30.01 1.65 8.28
CA ALA A 160 -29.85 0.49 7.40
C ALA A 160 -29.43 -0.76 8.17
N GLN A 161 -28.51 -0.63 9.13
CA GLN A 161 -28.07 -1.72 9.99
C GLN A 161 -29.24 -2.29 10.80
N LYS A 162 -30.10 -1.42 11.35
CA LYS A 162 -31.32 -1.84 12.04
C LYS A 162 -32.25 -2.64 11.12
N ARG A 163 -32.46 -2.19 9.87
CA ARG A 163 -33.29 -2.92 8.90
C ARG A 163 -32.73 -4.31 8.58
N ASP A 164 -31.42 -4.41 8.38
CA ASP A 164 -30.76 -5.69 8.14
C ASP A 164 -30.89 -6.62 9.37
N ARG A 165 -30.75 -6.06 10.59
CA ARG A 165 -30.94 -6.82 11.84
C ARG A 165 -32.38 -7.30 12.01
N ASP A 166 -33.36 -6.41 11.90
CA ASP A 166 -34.79 -6.73 11.98
C ASP A 166 -35.16 -7.83 10.97
N SER A 167 -34.62 -7.76 9.74
CA SER A 167 -34.85 -8.78 8.71
C SER A 167 -34.26 -10.14 9.06
N ARG A 168 -33.06 -10.19 9.65
CA ARG A 168 -32.43 -11.45 10.08
C ARG A 168 -33.15 -12.07 11.28
N GLU A 169 -33.63 -11.25 12.21
CA GLU A 169 -34.36 -11.72 13.39
C GLU A 169 -35.72 -12.33 13.01
N ALA A 170 -36.39 -11.76 12.01
CA ALA A 170 -37.66 -12.26 11.49
C ALA A 170 -37.51 -13.57 10.68
N ASP A 171 -36.34 -13.81 10.07
CA ASP A 171 -36.07 -15.04 9.32
C ASP A 171 -35.34 -16.08 10.16
N VAL A 172 -36.11 -16.93 10.85
CA VAL A 172 -35.61 -18.04 11.68
C VAL A 172 -34.66 -18.95 10.89
N ARG A 173 -34.79 -19.07 9.56
CA ARG A 173 -33.89 -19.89 8.73
C ARG A 173 -32.50 -19.28 8.54
N HIS A 174 -32.34 -17.98 8.74
CA HIS A 174 -31.06 -17.26 8.64
C HIS A 174 -30.46 -16.92 10.00
N ARG A 175 -31.08 -17.39 11.10
CA ARG A 175 -30.48 -17.26 12.43
C ARG A 175 -29.27 -18.18 12.51
N LEU A 176 -28.08 -17.58 12.44
CA LEU A 176 -26.83 -18.29 12.64
C LEU A 176 -26.64 -18.56 14.13
N GLU A 177 -26.40 -19.82 14.47
CA GLU A 177 -26.06 -20.21 15.84
C GLU A 177 -24.63 -19.78 16.15
N VAL A 178 -24.44 -19.10 17.29
CA VAL A 178 -23.11 -18.72 17.78
C VAL A 178 -22.64 -19.78 18.78
N ALA A 179 -21.69 -20.61 18.37
CA ALA A 179 -21.11 -21.63 19.22
C ALA A 179 -20.17 -21.02 20.28
N SER A 180 -19.86 -21.77 21.36
CA SER A 180 -18.87 -21.34 22.36
C SER A 180 -17.51 -21.02 21.73
N SER A 181 -17.08 -21.85 20.78
CA SER A 181 -15.83 -21.67 20.04
C SER A 181 -15.78 -20.37 19.25
N ASP A 182 -16.92 -19.91 18.72
CA ASP A 182 -16.98 -18.62 18.01
C ASP A 182 -16.78 -17.46 18.99
N ARG A 183 -17.38 -17.52 20.18
CA ARG A 183 -17.17 -16.50 21.22
C ARG A 183 -15.74 -16.49 21.71
N GLU A 184 -15.16 -17.67 21.93
CA GLU A 184 -13.77 -17.83 22.34
C GLU A 184 -12.81 -17.26 21.30
N PHE A 185 -13.08 -17.47 20.01
CA PHE A 185 -12.32 -16.85 18.92
C PHE A 185 -12.40 -15.32 18.97
N VAL A 186 -13.61 -14.74 19.05
CA VAL A 186 -13.75 -13.27 19.17
C VAL A 186 -13.07 -12.76 20.45
N ALA A 187 -13.15 -13.49 21.56
CA ALA A 187 -12.51 -13.11 22.81
C ALA A 187 -10.98 -13.17 22.72
N ALA A 188 -10.42 -14.15 22.00
CA ALA A 188 -8.99 -14.23 21.73
C ALA A 188 -8.55 -13.02 20.88
N LEU A 189 -9.30 -12.67 19.83
CA LEU A 189 -9.03 -11.48 19.02
C LEU A 189 -9.13 -10.19 19.84
N ALA A 190 -10.13 -10.03 20.70
CA ALA A 190 -10.31 -8.85 21.54
C ALA A 190 -9.12 -8.57 22.49
N ARG A 191 -8.35 -9.61 22.84
CA ARG A 191 -7.13 -9.49 23.66
C ARG A 191 -5.86 -9.38 22.82
N ASN A 192 -5.75 -10.21 21.79
CA ASN A 192 -4.46 -10.53 21.17
C ASN A 192 -4.44 -10.29 19.66
N ALA A 193 -5.48 -9.69 19.06
CA ALA A 193 -5.46 -9.42 17.62
C ALA A 193 -4.25 -8.53 17.27
N PRO A 194 -3.46 -8.90 16.26
CA PRO A 194 -2.28 -8.13 15.87
C PRO A 194 -2.67 -6.77 15.27
N GLY A 195 -3.81 -6.70 14.59
CA GLY A 195 -4.44 -5.44 14.15
C GLY A 195 -5.27 -4.79 15.27
N GLU A 196 -5.09 -3.48 15.45
CA GLU A 196 -5.80 -2.67 16.46
C GLU A 196 -7.31 -2.62 16.17
N GLN A 197 -7.67 -2.43 14.92
CA GLN A 197 -9.05 -2.19 14.50
C GLN A 197 -9.86 -3.48 14.50
N VAL A 198 -9.24 -4.61 14.15
CA VAL A 198 -9.82 -5.95 14.42
C VAL A 198 -10.02 -6.15 15.93
N ARG A 199 -9.06 -5.75 16.77
CA ARG A 199 -9.17 -5.86 18.23
C ARG A 199 -10.35 -5.05 18.78
N VAL A 200 -10.47 -3.78 18.37
CA VAL A 200 -11.56 -2.89 18.76
C VAL A 200 -12.91 -3.43 18.28
N ALA A 201 -12.99 -3.93 17.05
CA ALA A 201 -14.21 -4.55 16.53
C ALA A 201 -14.63 -5.78 17.36
N ALA A 202 -13.67 -6.61 17.77
CA ALA A 202 -13.92 -7.78 18.61
C ALA A 202 -14.34 -7.39 20.04
N GLN A 203 -13.69 -6.37 20.63
CA GLN A 203 -14.09 -5.82 21.94
C GLN A 203 -15.51 -5.25 21.90
N TRP A 204 -15.87 -4.55 20.83
CA TRP A 204 -17.23 -4.03 20.65
C TRP A 204 -18.27 -5.15 20.56
N ALA A 205 -17.96 -6.25 19.87
CA ALA A 205 -18.83 -7.42 19.78
C ALA A 205 -19.03 -8.15 21.12
N LEU A 206 -18.13 -7.92 22.09
CA LEU A 206 -18.14 -8.52 23.43
C LEU A 206 -18.43 -7.52 24.55
N ARG A 207 -18.86 -6.30 24.21
CA ARG A 207 -19.16 -5.24 25.18
C ARG A 207 -20.23 -5.69 26.20
N PRO A 208 -20.30 -5.09 27.39
CA PRO A 208 -21.38 -5.36 28.34
C PRO A 208 -22.76 -5.19 27.68
N GLY A 209 -23.62 -6.21 27.81
CA GLY A 209 -24.94 -6.23 27.17
C GLY A 209 -24.96 -6.68 25.70
N ALA A 210 -23.82 -7.10 25.13
CA ALA A 210 -23.79 -7.73 23.81
C ALA A 210 -24.55 -9.06 23.78
N ALA A 211 -25.18 -9.33 22.64
CA ALA A 211 -25.89 -10.58 22.34
C ALA A 211 -25.23 -11.31 21.16
N ASP A 212 -25.73 -12.51 20.86
CA ASP A 212 -25.24 -13.35 19.75
C ASP A 212 -25.28 -12.62 18.41
N ALA A 213 -26.27 -11.76 18.21
CA ALA A 213 -26.38 -10.91 17.05
C ALA A 213 -25.16 -9.98 16.85
N ASP A 214 -24.52 -9.51 17.94
CA ASP A 214 -23.31 -8.67 17.85
C ASP A 214 -22.09 -9.49 17.40
N ILE A 215 -22.00 -10.75 17.85
CA ILE A 215 -20.96 -11.69 17.38
C ILE A 215 -21.22 -12.05 15.91
N THR A 216 -22.46 -12.32 15.54
CA THR A 216 -22.83 -12.55 14.13
C THR A 216 -22.48 -11.34 13.24
N GLU A 217 -22.72 -10.11 13.69
CA GLU A 217 -22.32 -8.89 12.97
C GLU A 217 -20.81 -8.71 12.87
N PHE A 218 -20.06 -9.13 13.89
CA PHE A 218 -18.60 -9.17 13.83
C PHE A 218 -18.11 -10.07 12.69
N TYR A 219 -18.61 -11.30 12.57
CA TYR A 219 -18.27 -12.19 11.45
C TYR A 219 -18.80 -11.67 10.11
N GLY A 220 -19.96 -11.03 10.09
CA GLY A 220 -20.60 -10.58 8.85
C GLY A 220 -19.97 -9.35 8.19
N TYR A 221 -19.45 -8.40 8.98
CA TYR A 221 -18.71 -7.25 8.45
C TYR A 221 -17.68 -6.65 9.42
N GLY A 222 -17.85 -6.80 10.74
CA GLY A 222 -16.99 -6.12 11.72
C GLY A 222 -15.51 -6.51 11.60
N TRP A 223 -15.24 -7.79 11.40
CA TRP A 223 -13.90 -8.32 11.22
C TRP A 223 -13.24 -7.82 9.93
N ALA A 224 -13.94 -7.90 8.80
CA ALA A 224 -13.45 -7.42 7.52
C ALA A 224 -13.21 -5.89 7.52
N THR A 225 -14.10 -5.14 8.19
CA THR A 225 -13.96 -3.69 8.39
C THR A 225 -12.72 -3.36 9.21
N GLY A 226 -12.51 -4.07 10.32
CA GLY A 226 -11.31 -3.95 11.16
C GLY A 226 -10.04 -4.23 10.36
N GLY A 227 -9.99 -5.36 9.63
CA GLY A 227 -8.84 -5.72 8.81
C GLY A 227 -8.50 -4.70 7.73
N SER A 228 -9.53 -4.18 7.03
CA SER A 228 -9.33 -3.12 6.04
C SER A 228 -8.76 -1.85 6.65
N LEU A 229 -9.22 -1.48 7.85
CA LEU A 229 -8.74 -0.29 8.57
C LEU A 229 -7.31 -0.46 9.08
N ASP A 230 -6.95 -1.65 9.59
CA ASP A 230 -5.59 -1.96 10.01
C ASP A 230 -4.60 -1.86 8.85
N LEU A 231 -4.96 -2.41 7.68
CA LEU A 231 -4.15 -2.33 6.48
C LEU A 231 -4.02 -0.89 5.95
N GLU A 232 -5.11 -0.11 5.98
CA GLU A 232 -5.09 1.31 5.59
C GLU A 232 -4.17 2.12 6.51
N ALA A 233 -4.27 1.92 7.82
CA ALA A 233 -3.43 2.58 8.81
C ALA A 233 -1.96 2.21 8.64
N TYR A 234 -1.66 0.93 8.41
CA TYR A 234 -0.30 0.45 8.11
C TYR A 234 0.28 1.14 6.88
N ARG A 235 -0.43 1.14 5.74
CA ARG A 235 0.02 1.76 4.50
C ARG A 235 0.31 3.25 4.68
N LEU A 236 -0.54 3.95 5.44
CA LEU A 236 -0.34 5.36 5.73
C LEU A 236 0.92 5.58 6.59
N HIS A 237 1.10 4.78 7.64
CA HIS A 237 2.27 4.85 8.52
C HIS A 237 3.58 4.61 7.75
N VAL A 238 3.65 3.54 6.97
CA VAL A 238 4.81 3.20 6.17
C VAL A 238 5.09 4.30 5.14
N SER A 239 4.04 4.84 4.52
CA SER A 239 4.20 5.92 3.54
C SER A 239 4.70 7.23 4.16
N ASP A 240 4.27 7.53 5.38
CA ASP A 240 4.77 8.67 6.15
C ASP A 240 6.26 8.56 6.40
N ALA A 241 6.66 7.41 6.96
CA ALA A 241 8.04 7.16 7.32
C ALA A 241 8.96 7.17 6.10
N GLU A 242 8.54 6.56 4.99
CA GLU A 242 9.35 6.50 3.78
C GLU A 242 9.45 7.84 3.07
N THR A 243 8.36 8.63 3.02
CA THR A 243 8.41 10.00 2.47
C THR A 243 9.43 10.84 3.21
N ALA A 244 9.42 10.81 4.55
CA ALA A 244 10.38 11.52 5.38
C ALA A 244 11.82 11.02 5.17
N ARG A 245 12.03 9.69 5.12
CA ARG A 245 13.36 9.09 4.90
C ARG A 245 13.95 9.49 3.55
N ARG A 246 13.16 9.48 2.49
CA ARG A 246 13.60 9.87 1.14
C ARG A 246 13.92 11.36 1.05
N ALA A 247 13.10 12.23 1.62
CA ALA A 247 13.39 13.65 1.68
C ALA A 247 14.70 13.94 2.43
N ALA A 248 14.95 13.26 3.56
CA ALA A 248 16.20 13.35 4.30
C ALA A 248 17.41 12.85 3.49
N LEU A 249 17.28 11.71 2.79
CA LEU A 249 18.34 11.18 1.94
C LEU A 249 18.77 12.19 0.87
N SER A 250 17.83 12.79 0.14
CA SER A 250 18.14 13.78 -0.90
C SER A 250 18.89 15.00 -0.33
N GLN A 251 18.53 15.46 0.87
CA GLN A 251 19.23 16.55 1.55
C GLN A 251 20.65 16.14 1.97
N LEU A 252 20.82 14.95 2.54
CA LEU A 252 22.14 14.45 2.97
C LEU A 252 23.09 14.26 1.78
N ILE A 253 22.62 13.68 0.68
CA ILE A 253 23.43 13.52 -0.55
C ILE A 253 23.85 14.89 -1.09
N THR A 254 22.95 15.87 -1.10
CA THR A 254 23.29 17.24 -1.55
C THR A 254 24.38 17.86 -0.68
N LYS A 255 24.29 17.70 0.65
CA LYS A 255 25.31 18.20 1.58
C LYS A 255 26.66 17.49 1.37
N ALA A 256 26.65 16.17 1.21
CA ALA A 256 27.86 15.39 0.99
C ALA A 256 28.55 15.74 -0.33
N ALA A 257 27.79 15.90 -1.41
CA ALA A 257 28.32 16.33 -2.70
C ALA A 257 28.97 17.74 -2.63
N VAL A 258 28.34 18.69 -1.93
CA VAL A 258 28.91 20.03 -1.73
C VAL A 258 30.21 19.97 -0.91
N ALA A 259 30.23 19.16 0.15
CA ALA A 259 31.42 18.99 0.98
C ALA A 259 32.58 18.35 0.20
N GLU A 260 32.30 17.32 -0.62
CA GLU A 260 33.30 16.68 -1.48
C GLU A 260 33.86 17.66 -2.52
N GLU A 261 33.02 18.48 -3.15
CA GLU A 261 33.49 19.49 -4.11
C GLU A 261 34.37 20.55 -3.46
N ALA A 262 34.04 20.95 -2.22
CA ALA A 262 34.82 21.94 -1.47
C ALA A 262 36.27 21.49 -1.21
N VAL A 263 36.58 20.19 -1.24
CA VAL A 263 37.94 19.66 -1.08
C VAL A 263 38.88 20.18 -2.18
N LYS A 264 38.39 20.37 -3.42
CA LYS A 264 39.24 20.73 -4.58
C LYS A 264 39.86 22.12 -4.48
N GLY A 265 39.30 23.01 -3.65
CA GLY A 265 39.77 24.39 -3.48
C GLY A 265 40.06 24.78 -2.03
N ALA A 266 40.07 23.82 -1.10
CA ALA A 266 40.23 24.10 0.32
C ALA A 266 41.66 24.52 0.66
N ALA A 267 41.80 25.66 1.35
CA ALA A 267 43.07 26.08 1.95
C ALA A 267 43.57 25.06 3.00
N ASP A 268 42.64 24.44 3.72
CA ASP A 268 42.89 23.30 4.62
C ASP A 268 42.24 22.04 4.04
N ALA A 269 42.98 21.35 3.17
CA ALA A 269 42.51 20.14 2.51
C ALA A 269 42.27 18.98 3.49
N ALA A 270 42.93 18.96 4.66
CA ALA A 270 42.71 17.92 5.66
C ALA A 270 41.35 18.11 6.35
N LYS A 271 41.04 19.35 6.76
CA LYS A 271 39.74 19.68 7.34
C LYS A 271 38.59 19.45 6.35
N ALA A 272 38.74 19.90 5.09
CA ALA A 272 37.70 19.71 4.09
C ALA A 272 37.42 18.23 3.78
N ARG A 273 38.46 17.38 3.74
CA ARG A 273 38.28 15.93 3.60
C ARG A 273 37.54 15.32 4.79
N ALA A 274 37.87 15.71 6.02
CA ALA A 274 37.17 15.23 7.20
C ALA A 274 35.69 15.63 7.21
N GLU A 275 35.35 16.83 6.74
CA GLU A 275 33.95 17.28 6.60
C GLU A 275 33.20 16.50 5.51
N ALA A 276 33.83 16.25 4.37
CA ALA A 276 33.26 15.44 3.28
C ALA A 276 33.07 13.97 3.71
N GLU A 277 34.03 13.39 4.42
CA GLU A 277 33.92 12.06 5.01
C GLU A 277 32.73 11.98 5.97
N ALA A 278 32.64 12.93 6.92
CA ALA A 278 31.54 12.96 7.88
C ALA A 278 30.17 13.11 7.20
N ALA A 279 30.09 13.87 6.10
CA ALA A 279 28.87 14.03 5.34
C ALA A 279 28.45 12.75 4.61
N TRP A 280 29.40 12.02 3.99
CA TRP A 280 29.11 10.73 3.36
C TRP A 280 28.75 9.64 4.38
N LYS A 281 29.42 9.65 5.54
CA LYS A 281 29.06 8.79 6.66
C LYS A 281 27.63 9.03 7.14
N ALA A 282 27.17 10.28 7.18
CA ALA A 282 25.77 10.57 7.52
C ALA A 282 24.77 9.99 6.49
N VAL A 283 25.13 9.97 5.19
CA VAL A 283 24.32 9.32 4.15
C VAL A 283 24.25 7.80 4.39
N SER A 284 25.39 7.15 4.66
CA SER A 284 25.43 5.70 4.90
C SER A 284 24.69 5.33 6.19
N GLU A 285 24.90 6.05 7.30
CA GLU A 285 24.17 5.80 8.55
C GLU A 285 22.64 5.92 8.39
N HIS A 286 22.17 6.95 7.67
CA HIS A 286 20.75 7.12 7.36
C HIS A 286 20.21 5.97 6.50
N ALA A 287 20.93 5.60 5.44
CA ALA A 287 20.51 4.51 4.56
C ALA A 287 20.49 3.15 5.27
N GLY A 288 21.48 2.86 6.12
CA GLY A 288 21.54 1.65 6.92
C GLY A 288 20.43 1.58 7.98
N SER A 289 20.08 2.71 8.60
CA SER A 289 18.92 2.79 9.50
C SER A 289 17.61 2.53 8.76
N ALA A 290 17.42 3.15 7.60
CA ALA A 290 16.23 2.96 6.77
C ALA A 290 16.09 1.52 6.26
N GLN A 291 17.19 0.86 5.89
CA GLN A 291 17.21 -0.56 5.52
C GLN A 291 16.70 -1.43 6.69
N LYS A 292 17.23 -1.23 7.90
CA LYS A 292 16.80 -1.98 9.09
C LYS A 292 15.32 -1.77 9.39
N ALA A 293 14.83 -0.54 9.26
CA ALA A 293 13.41 -0.24 9.44
C ALA A 293 12.55 -1.02 8.43
N TRP A 294 12.93 -1.04 7.15
CA TRP A 294 12.18 -1.81 6.13
C TRP A 294 12.23 -3.33 6.30
N LEU A 295 13.33 -3.87 6.83
CA LEU A 295 13.38 -5.30 7.19
C LEU A 295 12.38 -5.63 8.32
N ALA A 296 12.22 -4.73 9.30
CA ALA A 296 11.19 -4.88 10.33
C ALA A 296 9.78 -4.76 9.75
N GLU A 297 9.54 -3.84 8.82
CA GLU A 297 8.24 -3.72 8.12
C GLU A 297 7.92 -4.98 7.29
N GLN A 298 8.93 -5.57 6.64
CA GLN A 298 8.79 -6.82 5.91
C GLN A 298 8.38 -7.98 6.82
N GLU A 299 9.00 -8.10 8.00
CA GLU A 299 8.64 -9.11 9.00
C GLU A 299 7.22 -8.91 9.53
N ALA A 300 6.85 -7.66 9.84
CA ALA A 300 5.50 -7.33 10.32
C ALA A 300 4.42 -7.66 9.28
N ALA A 301 4.64 -7.31 8.01
CA ALA A 301 3.74 -7.63 6.91
C ALA A 301 3.63 -9.14 6.66
N ALA A 302 4.75 -9.88 6.77
CA ALA A 302 4.77 -11.34 6.66
C ALA A 302 3.94 -12.00 7.79
N ALA A 303 4.11 -11.55 9.03
CA ALA A 303 3.36 -12.04 10.18
C ALA A 303 1.85 -11.79 10.03
N GLN A 304 1.47 -10.61 9.52
CA GLN A 304 0.07 -10.32 9.18
C GLN A 304 -0.45 -11.25 8.09
N ALA A 305 0.25 -11.38 6.96
CA ALA A 305 -0.14 -12.27 5.87
C ALA A 305 -0.36 -13.71 6.35
N GLU A 306 0.52 -14.21 7.23
CA GLU A 306 0.41 -15.54 7.83
C GLU A 306 -0.81 -15.69 8.75
N ASN A 307 -1.08 -14.68 9.58
CA ASN A 307 -2.27 -14.65 10.42
C ASN A 307 -3.55 -14.69 9.57
N TRP A 308 -3.65 -13.86 8.53
CA TRP A 308 -4.80 -13.86 7.62
C TRP A 308 -4.93 -15.19 6.85
N ARG A 309 -3.81 -15.80 6.43
CA ARG A 309 -3.78 -17.14 5.80
C ARG A 309 -4.35 -18.22 6.73
N SER A 310 -3.96 -18.18 8.01
CA SER A 310 -4.43 -19.13 9.02
C SER A 310 -5.94 -19.01 9.25
N VAL A 311 -6.47 -17.78 9.31
CA VAL A 311 -7.92 -17.55 9.42
C VAL A 311 -8.65 -17.98 8.15
N ALA A 312 -8.12 -17.68 6.95
CA ALA A 312 -8.71 -18.12 5.69
C ALA A 312 -8.83 -19.65 5.62
N LYS A 313 -7.78 -20.36 6.05
CA LYS A 313 -7.77 -21.82 6.12
C LYS A 313 -8.81 -22.34 7.10
N ALA A 314 -8.83 -21.82 8.33
CA ALA A 314 -9.81 -22.20 9.34
C ALA A 314 -11.26 -21.95 8.87
N ALA A 315 -11.49 -20.85 8.15
CA ALA A 315 -12.80 -20.53 7.58
C ALA A 315 -13.26 -21.54 6.52
N LYS A 316 -12.34 -22.03 5.67
CA LYS A 316 -12.65 -23.05 4.66
C LYS A 316 -12.93 -24.42 5.27
N GLU A 317 -12.23 -24.77 6.34
CA GLU A 317 -12.38 -26.06 7.03
C GLU A 317 -13.61 -26.09 7.94
N SER A 318 -14.15 -24.92 8.28
CA SER A 318 -15.31 -24.78 9.15
C SER A 318 -16.62 -25.13 8.42
N ALA A 319 -17.43 -25.99 9.04
CA ALA A 319 -18.81 -26.23 8.63
C ALA A 319 -19.77 -25.12 9.09
N ASN A 320 -19.32 -24.22 9.97
CA ASN A 320 -20.15 -23.16 10.55
C ASN A 320 -20.42 -22.04 9.53
N GLY A 321 -21.70 -21.69 9.35
CA GLY A 321 -22.14 -20.62 8.45
C GLY A 321 -21.54 -19.24 8.76
N LEU A 322 -21.18 -18.95 10.03
CA LEU A 322 -20.52 -17.70 10.42
C LEU A 322 -19.15 -17.54 9.77
N TRP A 323 -18.38 -18.62 9.70
CA TRP A 323 -17.02 -18.60 9.19
C TRP A 323 -16.96 -18.37 7.68
N LYS A 324 -18.02 -18.69 6.94
CA LYS A 324 -18.14 -18.37 5.51
C LYS A 324 -18.07 -16.87 5.25
N GLY A 325 -18.57 -16.03 6.18
CA GLY A 325 -18.53 -14.57 6.06
C GLY A 325 -17.13 -13.96 6.12
N ILE A 326 -16.16 -14.70 6.69
CA ILE A 326 -14.79 -14.21 6.86
C ILE A 326 -13.77 -14.90 5.95
N GLY A 327 -14.12 -15.98 5.26
CA GLY A 327 -13.22 -16.70 4.34
C GLY A 327 -12.65 -15.81 3.23
N ASP A 328 -13.50 -15.27 2.35
CA ASP A 328 -13.05 -14.45 1.22
C ASP A 328 -12.33 -13.17 1.68
N PRO A 329 -12.82 -12.41 2.69
CA PRO A 329 -12.08 -11.27 3.21
C PRO A 329 -10.73 -11.64 3.81
N ALA A 330 -10.57 -12.85 4.37
CA ALA A 330 -9.29 -13.32 4.89
C ALA A 330 -8.26 -13.48 3.78
N GLU A 331 -8.65 -14.11 2.67
CA GLU A 331 -7.79 -14.31 1.51
C GLU A 331 -7.39 -12.99 0.85
N ALA A 332 -8.35 -12.07 0.69
CA ALA A 332 -8.10 -10.76 0.13
C ALA A 332 -7.12 -9.95 1.00
N ASN A 333 -7.25 -10.01 2.33
CA ASN A 333 -6.30 -9.37 3.24
C ASN A 333 -4.94 -10.05 3.22
N GLN A 334 -4.89 -11.39 3.23
CA GLN A 334 -3.64 -12.15 3.11
C GLN A 334 -2.87 -11.77 1.84
N THR A 335 -3.55 -11.66 0.71
CA THR A 335 -2.96 -11.23 -0.56
C THR A 335 -2.44 -9.80 -0.45
N SER A 336 -3.23 -8.89 0.12
CA SER A 336 -2.81 -7.50 0.29
C SER A 336 -1.60 -7.35 1.21
N TRP A 337 -1.52 -8.11 2.31
CA TRP A 337 -0.35 -8.10 3.20
C TRP A 337 0.89 -8.72 2.55
N ALA A 338 0.72 -9.74 1.69
CA ALA A 338 1.82 -10.27 0.90
C ALA A 338 2.35 -9.24 -0.14
N GLU A 339 1.47 -8.43 -0.73
CA GLU A 339 1.87 -7.28 -1.57
C GLU A 339 2.71 -6.28 -0.75
N GLU A 340 2.28 -5.94 0.46
CA GLU A 340 3.04 -5.04 1.36
C GLU A 340 4.41 -5.63 1.74
N GLN A 341 4.48 -6.94 2.04
CA GLN A 341 5.74 -7.63 2.33
C GLN A 341 6.73 -7.53 1.16
N ALA A 342 6.26 -7.74 -0.07
CA ALA A 342 7.09 -7.63 -1.27
C ALA A 342 7.56 -6.18 -1.49
N GLY A 343 6.69 -5.20 -1.27
CA GLY A 343 7.04 -3.77 -1.32
C GLY A 343 8.09 -3.37 -0.29
N ALA A 344 7.97 -3.91 0.94
CA ALA A 344 8.95 -3.69 2.00
C ALA A 344 10.33 -4.28 1.66
N ALA A 345 10.36 -5.49 1.08
CA ALA A 345 11.60 -6.12 0.62
C ALA A 345 12.29 -5.31 -0.48
N ALA A 346 11.53 -4.83 -1.47
CA ALA A 346 12.07 -3.98 -2.54
C ALA A 346 12.66 -2.67 -1.98
N SER A 347 11.98 -2.07 -1.01
CA SER A 347 12.46 -0.85 -0.36
C SER A 347 13.72 -1.10 0.47
N ALA A 348 13.79 -2.20 1.23
CA ALA A 348 15.01 -2.61 1.93
C ALA A 348 16.19 -2.79 0.95
N GLY A 349 15.94 -3.38 -0.23
CA GLY A 349 16.93 -3.51 -1.29
C GLY A 349 17.46 -2.16 -1.79
N PHE A 350 16.58 -1.18 -2.03
CA PHE A 350 16.99 0.18 -2.39
C PHE A 350 17.87 0.83 -1.31
N TRP A 351 17.46 0.75 -0.04
CA TRP A 351 18.22 1.36 1.05
C TRP A 351 19.58 0.68 1.29
N LYS A 352 19.68 -0.63 1.01
CA LYS A 352 20.97 -1.34 0.98
C LYS A 352 21.89 -0.81 -0.12
N ASP A 353 21.39 -0.65 -1.35
CA ASP A 353 22.18 -0.09 -2.46
C ASP A 353 22.67 1.35 -2.15
N MET A 354 21.81 2.18 -1.56
CA MET A 354 22.21 3.52 -1.12
C MET A 354 23.27 3.50 -0.01
N PHE A 355 23.18 2.55 0.92
CA PHE A 355 24.18 2.36 1.96
C PHE A 355 25.54 2.01 1.37
N GLU A 356 25.59 1.02 0.48
CA GLU A 356 26.83 0.54 -0.16
C GLU A 356 27.52 1.66 -0.94
N ARG A 357 26.77 2.38 -1.79
CA ARG A 357 27.33 3.49 -2.57
C ARG A 357 27.81 4.65 -1.69
N ALA A 358 27.15 4.92 -0.57
CA ALA A 358 27.59 5.94 0.37
C ALA A 358 28.89 5.55 1.09
N GLN A 359 29.08 4.27 1.42
CA GLN A 359 30.35 3.76 1.96
C GLN A 359 31.50 3.83 0.96
N GLU A 360 31.22 3.56 -0.32
CA GLU A 360 32.18 3.73 -1.41
C GLU A 360 32.61 5.20 -1.54
N ALA A 361 31.65 6.14 -1.47
CA ALA A 361 31.94 7.57 -1.49
C ALA A 361 32.75 8.04 -0.26
N GLU A 362 32.40 7.56 0.93
CA GLU A 362 33.17 7.81 2.16
C GLU A 362 34.63 7.32 2.02
N SER A 363 34.82 6.10 1.52
CA SER A 363 36.15 5.51 1.33
C SER A 363 36.98 6.28 0.30
N ARG A 364 36.34 6.77 -0.78
CA ARG A 364 37.00 7.60 -1.80
C ARG A 364 37.53 8.91 -1.24
N VAL A 365 36.78 9.58 -0.37
CA VAL A 365 37.19 10.86 0.22
C VAL A 365 38.37 10.69 1.18
N LYS A 366 38.50 9.52 1.84
CA LYS A 366 39.63 9.19 2.72
C LYS A 366 40.97 9.07 1.98
N GLY A 367 40.94 8.63 0.72
CA GLY A 367 42.13 8.41 -0.11
C GLY A 367 42.53 6.94 -0.17
#